data_AF-A0A9P8KDN7-F1
#
_entry.id   AF-A0A9P8KDN7-F1
#
_cell.length_a   1.000
_cell.length_b   1.000
_cell.length_c   1.000
_cell.angle_alpha   90.00
_cell.angle_beta   90.00
_cell.angle_gamma   90.00
#
_symmetry.space_group_name_H-M   'P 1'
#
loop_
_entity.id
_entity.type
_entity.pdbx_description
1 polymer ?
#
loop_
_entity_poly.entity_id
_entity_poly.type
_entity_poly.pdbx_seq_one_letter_code
_entity_poly.pdbx_strand_id
1 'polypeptide(L)'
;MTDKLSDAHFEATAAALDTITDQAATPEDPKSTLHTPSNHEKSHKWLKRIFPYDSLEAMESAWHMGNYVIDRKTGEKTFEPMSIYVRVGMHALYYGSQQEKALQWRRTVKLLEEQSRKMGRQYDDPASVDHIVPFIESFNLQESMSEMKEPNPTKYRNFNDFFSREIREDARPIDEPGNDLVVSSPADCRLTAFPTIDLARKYWIKGYGFTVSKLLNSTPLASTFDNGSIVIARLAPQDYHRWHSPVSGTIESVTEIPGAYYTVNPQAINESGTLDVFCENRRSVMIVKRAGSSSRVAIIAVGAMLVGSIKYNSGIDVGREIRRGECLGAFQYGGSTVINLYQEGDVKLDEDLVRNSTDGVCETLVKVGWRVGAGPSAGISA
;
A
#
# COMPACT_ATOMS: atom_id res chain seq x y z
N MET A 1 -1.75 34.93 11.54
CA MET A 1 -0.70 35.23 10.56
C MET A 1 -0.23 33.91 9.97
N THR A 2 -0.33 33.78 8.66
CA THR A 2 0.04 32.57 7.89
C THR A 2 1.55 32.54 7.72
N ASP A 3 2.25 31.80 8.57
CA ASP A 3 3.64 31.44 8.29
C ASP A 3 3.64 30.41 7.17
N LYS A 4 3.87 30.94 5.97
CA LYS A 4 4.26 30.13 4.82
C LYS A 4 5.65 29.54 5.13
N LEU A 5 5.89 28.27 4.84
CA LEU A 5 7.24 27.82 4.51
C LEU A 5 7.86 28.89 3.59
N SER A 6 9.02 29.43 3.95
CA SER A 6 9.73 30.37 3.10
C SER A 6 9.98 29.72 1.75
N ASP A 7 9.95 30.49 0.66
CA ASP A 7 10.24 29.97 -0.68
C ASP A 7 11.61 29.24 -0.68
N ALA A 8 12.56 29.68 0.14
CA ALA A 8 13.84 29.02 0.35
C ALA A 8 13.73 27.58 0.91
N HIS A 9 12.85 27.32 1.88
CA HIS A 9 12.66 25.96 2.40
C HIS A 9 11.94 25.05 1.40
N PHE A 10 10.99 25.60 0.62
CA PHE A 10 10.32 24.84 -0.44
C PHE A 10 11.30 24.46 -1.55
N GLU A 11 12.09 25.41 -2.05
CA GLU A 11 13.11 25.17 -3.08
C GLU A 11 14.17 24.18 -2.59
N ALA A 12 14.60 24.25 -1.32
CA ALA A 12 15.52 23.28 -0.75
C ALA A 12 14.93 21.86 -0.67
N THR A 13 13.63 21.75 -0.32
CA THR A 13 12.93 20.45 -0.28
C THR A 13 12.72 19.89 -1.68
N ALA A 14 12.37 20.73 -2.65
CA ALA A 14 12.23 20.36 -4.06
C ALA A 14 13.58 19.90 -4.63
N ALA A 15 14.65 20.65 -4.39
CA ALA A 15 16.00 20.30 -4.80
C ALA A 15 16.51 19.00 -4.14
N ALA A 16 16.18 18.77 -2.86
CA ALA A 16 16.50 17.52 -2.19
C ALA A 16 15.73 16.34 -2.80
N LEU A 17 14.45 16.51 -3.10
CA LEU A 17 13.63 15.48 -3.75
C LEU A 17 14.12 15.20 -5.18
N ASP A 18 14.47 16.24 -5.95
CA ASP A 18 15.10 16.10 -7.27
C ASP A 18 16.45 15.38 -7.18
N THR A 19 17.28 15.73 -6.20
CA THR A 19 18.57 15.04 -5.98
C THR A 19 18.35 13.56 -5.67
N ILE A 20 17.34 13.22 -4.85
CA ILE A 20 17.00 11.83 -4.52
C ILE A 20 16.46 11.08 -5.75
N THR A 21 15.60 11.69 -6.56
CA THR A 21 15.05 11.05 -7.77
C THR A 21 16.08 10.97 -8.91
N ASP A 22 17.00 11.93 -9.00
CA ASP A 22 18.11 11.91 -9.97
C ASP A 22 19.18 10.89 -9.55
N GLN A 23 19.48 10.78 -8.25
CA GLN A 23 20.36 9.72 -7.73
C GLN A 23 19.79 8.32 -8.00
N ALA A 24 18.46 8.17 -7.97
CA ALA A 24 17.80 6.94 -8.36
C ALA A 24 17.95 6.62 -9.86
N ALA A 25 18.34 7.58 -10.70
CA ALA A 25 18.56 7.41 -12.15
C ALA A 25 20.04 7.32 -12.54
N THR A 26 20.98 7.68 -11.65
CA THR A 26 22.42 7.60 -11.92
C THR A 26 23.01 6.23 -11.54
N PRO A 27 23.84 5.62 -12.39
CA PRO A 27 24.40 4.28 -12.19
C PRO A 27 25.56 4.18 -11.19
N GLU A 28 25.85 5.23 -10.40
CA GLU A 28 26.96 5.20 -9.43
C GLU A 28 26.60 4.31 -8.23
N ASP A 29 27.02 3.06 -8.35
CA ASP A 29 26.85 1.92 -7.44
C ASP A 29 25.38 1.57 -7.12
N PRO A 30 24.79 0.62 -7.87
CA PRO A 30 23.45 0.11 -7.60
C PRO A 30 23.23 -0.43 -6.18
N LYS A 31 24.32 -0.68 -5.41
CA LYS A 31 24.29 -1.14 -4.01
C LYS A 31 24.09 0.00 -2.99
N SER A 32 24.12 1.26 -3.42
CA SER A 32 23.84 2.46 -2.60
C SER A 32 22.56 3.20 -3.02
N THR A 33 21.58 2.47 -3.55
CA THR A 33 20.34 3.03 -4.09
C THR A 33 19.36 3.47 -3.00
N LEU A 34 18.36 4.27 -3.38
CA LEU A 34 17.23 4.72 -2.55
C LEU A 34 16.52 3.56 -1.81
N HIS A 35 16.62 2.35 -2.37
CA HIS A 35 15.91 1.16 -1.90
C HIS A 35 16.66 0.37 -0.83
N THR A 36 17.95 0.66 -0.61
CA THR A 36 18.74 -0.05 0.39
C THR A 36 18.15 0.23 1.79
N PRO A 37 17.68 -0.79 2.52
CA PRO A 37 17.17 -0.60 3.86
C PRO A 37 18.20 0.07 4.78
N SER A 38 17.75 0.90 5.72
CA SER A 38 18.60 1.44 6.80
C SER A 38 19.37 0.34 7.53
N ASN A 39 18.79 -0.86 7.47
CA ASN A 39 19.14 -2.05 8.15
C ASN A 39 20.01 -3.01 7.25
N HIS A 40 20.55 -2.57 6.11
CA HIS A 40 21.43 -3.42 5.30
C HIS A 40 22.92 -3.34 5.74
N GLU A 41 23.74 -4.39 5.56
CA GLU A 41 25.17 -4.36 5.95
C GLU A 41 25.95 -3.21 5.29
N LYS A 42 25.55 -2.83 4.08
CA LYS A 42 26.16 -1.73 3.29
C LYS A 42 25.56 -0.35 3.54
N SER A 43 24.49 -0.22 4.34
CA SER A 43 23.90 1.08 4.66
C SER A 43 24.88 1.94 5.47
N HIS A 44 25.08 3.18 5.03
CA HIS A 44 25.80 4.28 5.69
C HIS A 44 26.86 3.89 6.73
N LYS A 45 28.03 3.42 6.25
CA LYS A 45 29.20 3.07 7.10
C LYS A 45 29.56 4.13 8.14
N TRP A 46 29.32 5.41 7.86
CA TRP A 46 29.57 6.51 8.79
C TRP A 46 28.56 6.57 9.96
N LEU A 47 27.27 6.29 9.70
CA LEU A 47 26.23 6.21 10.72
C LEU A 47 26.47 5.05 11.67
N LYS A 48 26.91 3.89 11.15
CA LYS A 48 27.27 2.71 11.96
C LYS A 48 28.44 2.94 12.90
N ARG A 49 29.35 3.87 12.58
CA ARG A 49 30.45 4.26 13.47
C ARG A 49 29.97 5.07 14.67
N ILE A 50 28.78 5.65 14.59
CA ILE A 50 28.21 6.55 15.60
C ILE A 50 27.06 5.86 16.36
N PHE A 51 26.26 5.04 15.67
CA PHE A 51 25.10 4.33 16.24
C PHE A 51 25.10 2.85 15.79
N PRO A 52 25.06 1.88 16.73
CA PRO A 52 24.78 0.49 16.41
C PRO A 52 23.40 0.33 15.75
N TYR A 53 23.23 -0.76 15.03
CA TYR A 53 22.02 -1.02 14.25
C TYR A 53 20.73 -1.05 15.08
N ASP A 54 20.74 -1.79 16.19
CA ASP A 54 19.60 -1.88 17.11
C ASP A 54 19.21 -0.51 17.68
N SER A 55 20.18 0.41 17.77
CA SER A 55 19.94 1.79 18.23
C SER A 55 19.28 2.66 17.14
N LEU A 56 19.52 2.39 15.86
CA LEU A 56 18.86 3.09 14.77
C LEU A 56 17.40 2.67 14.66
N GLU A 57 17.09 1.37 14.74
CA GLU A 57 15.70 0.91 14.76
C GLU A 57 14.95 1.41 16.01
N ALA A 58 15.60 1.39 17.18
CA ALA A 58 15.02 1.96 18.41
C ALA A 58 14.78 3.47 18.30
N MET A 59 15.70 4.22 17.67
CA MET A 59 15.54 5.65 17.42
C MET A 59 14.43 5.93 16.40
N GLU A 60 14.41 5.22 15.27
CA GLU A 60 13.37 5.32 14.24
C GLU A 60 11.99 5.03 14.85
N SER A 61 11.87 3.97 15.65
CA SER A 61 10.65 3.64 16.38
C SER A 61 10.26 4.73 17.37
N ALA A 62 11.19 5.26 18.17
CA ALA A 62 10.89 6.31 19.15
C ALA A 62 10.45 7.62 18.46
N TRP A 63 10.96 7.89 17.26
CA TRP A 63 10.69 9.11 16.50
C TRP A 63 9.57 8.91 15.46
N HIS A 64 8.85 7.78 15.52
CA HIS A 64 7.72 7.48 14.62
C HIS A 64 8.12 7.44 13.14
N MET A 65 9.35 7.02 12.86
CA MET A 65 9.96 6.95 11.53
C MET A 65 9.94 5.52 10.97
N GLY A 66 8.98 4.68 11.36
CA GLY A 66 8.85 3.32 10.86
C GLY A 66 7.76 2.53 11.57
N ASN A 67 7.53 1.31 11.08
CA ASN A 67 6.37 0.52 11.47
C ASN A 67 6.79 -0.90 11.82
N TYR A 68 6.20 -1.44 12.87
CA TYR A 68 6.27 -2.87 13.11
C TYR A 68 5.18 -3.60 12.31
N VAL A 69 5.48 -4.84 11.96
CA VAL A 69 4.56 -5.73 11.29
C VAL A 69 4.61 -7.09 11.97
N ILE A 70 3.44 -7.72 12.14
CA ILE A 70 3.31 -9.07 12.69
C ILE A 70 3.20 -10.07 11.53
N ASP A 71 4.06 -11.08 11.47
CA ASP A 71 3.84 -12.21 10.58
C ASP A 71 2.67 -13.06 11.10
N ARG A 72 1.62 -13.23 10.28
CA ARG A 72 0.40 -13.90 10.76
C ARG A 72 0.61 -15.36 11.14
N LYS A 73 1.50 -16.07 10.46
CA LYS A 73 1.70 -17.52 10.66
C LYS A 73 2.54 -17.81 11.88
N THR A 74 3.60 -17.02 12.09
CA THR A 74 4.57 -17.22 13.17
C THR A 74 4.25 -16.41 14.41
N GLY A 75 3.51 -15.30 14.25
CA GLY A 75 3.28 -14.30 15.30
C GLY A 75 4.49 -13.41 15.57
N GLU A 76 5.57 -13.56 14.81
CA GLU A 76 6.79 -12.77 14.98
C GLU A 76 6.53 -11.30 14.60
N LYS A 77 6.98 -10.38 15.46
CA LYS A 77 6.87 -8.95 15.23
C LYS A 77 8.22 -8.40 14.76
N THR A 78 8.28 -7.95 13.51
CA THR A 78 9.49 -7.41 12.88
C THR A 78 9.32 -5.94 12.53
N PHE A 79 10.43 -5.21 12.44
CA PHE A 79 10.41 -3.81 12.00
C PHE A 79 10.51 -3.76 10.47
N GLU A 80 9.63 -3.01 9.82
CA GLU A 80 9.58 -2.92 8.36
C GLU A 80 10.87 -2.29 7.82
N PRO A 81 11.63 -2.98 6.95
CA PRO A 81 12.86 -2.43 6.40
C PRO A 81 12.53 -1.31 5.39
N MET A 82 13.17 -0.16 5.55
CA MET A 82 13.06 1.01 4.66
C MET A 82 14.32 1.86 4.73
N SER A 83 14.66 2.58 3.66
CA SER A 83 15.79 3.50 3.64
C SER A 83 15.61 4.66 4.63
N ILE A 84 16.66 4.98 5.38
CA ILE A 84 16.67 6.10 6.35
C ILE A 84 16.37 7.44 5.67
N TYR A 85 16.79 7.64 4.41
CA TYR A 85 16.52 8.89 3.69
C TYR A 85 15.04 9.03 3.34
N VAL A 86 14.39 7.92 2.98
CA VAL A 86 12.95 7.90 2.74
C VAL A 86 12.23 8.21 4.05
N ARG A 87 12.62 7.58 5.16
CA ARG A 87 12.04 7.86 6.49
C ARG A 87 12.22 9.32 6.91
N VAL A 88 13.42 9.88 6.78
CA VAL A 88 13.72 11.29 7.12
C VAL A 88 12.92 12.24 6.24
N GLY A 89 12.89 12.02 4.91
CA GLY A 89 12.11 12.84 3.99
C GLY A 89 10.62 12.80 4.27
N MET A 90 10.09 11.61 4.58
CA MET A 90 8.70 11.42 4.99
C MET A 90 8.40 12.11 6.31
N HIS A 91 9.27 11.98 7.31
CA HIS A 91 9.10 12.66 8.59
C HIS A 91 9.12 14.18 8.44
N ALA A 92 10.02 14.72 7.60
CA ALA A 92 10.04 16.15 7.32
C ALA A 92 8.74 16.66 6.66
N LEU A 93 8.09 15.84 5.81
CA LEU A 93 6.88 16.22 5.07
C LEU A 93 5.59 16.00 5.87
N TYR A 94 5.50 14.89 6.62
CA TYR A 94 4.24 14.41 7.19
C TYR A 94 4.17 14.52 8.71
N TYR A 95 5.28 14.74 9.42
CA TYR A 95 5.28 14.83 10.89
C TYR A 95 5.40 16.26 11.39
N GLY A 96 4.42 16.72 12.17
CA GLY A 96 4.36 18.06 12.75
C GLY A 96 3.32 19.01 12.10
N SER A 97 2.75 19.89 12.92
CA SER A 97 1.59 20.74 12.57
C SER A 97 1.88 21.94 11.66
N GLN A 98 3.15 22.30 11.46
CA GLN A 98 3.55 23.42 10.58
C GLN A 98 3.76 22.96 9.12
N GLN A 99 4.19 21.72 8.90
CA GLN A 99 4.39 21.16 7.55
C GLN A 99 3.06 20.73 6.88
N GLU A 100 2.02 20.48 7.67
CA GLU A 100 0.64 20.15 7.25
C GLU A 100 0.07 21.12 6.21
N LYS A 101 0.27 22.43 6.42
CA LYS A 101 -0.24 23.46 5.49
C LYS A 101 0.46 23.41 4.14
N ALA A 102 1.72 22.97 4.10
CA ALA A 102 2.50 22.93 2.88
C ALA A 102 2.10 21.76 1.96
N LEU A 103 1.64 20.63 2.49
CA LEU A 103 1.13 19.51 1.69
C LEU A 103 -0.15 19.85 0.91
N GLN A 104 -0.96 20.78 1.43
CA GLN A 104 -2.17 21.30 0.75
C GLN A 104 -1.85 22.37 -0.31
N TRP A 105 -0.62 22.84 -0.39
CA TRP A 105 -0.26 23.85 -1.38
C TRP A 105 -0.28 23.25 -2.78
N ARG A 106 -0.95 23.93 -3.71
CA ARG A 106 -1.00 23.54 -5.13
C ARG A 106 0.39 23.28 -5.72
N ARG A 107 1.41 24.01 -5.27
CA ARG A 107 2.81 23.81 -5.71
C ARG A 107 3.37 22.47 -5.24
N THR A 108 3.14 22.08 -3.99
CA THR A 108 3.59 20.80 -3.42
C THR A 108 2.90 19.63 -4.10
N VAL A 109 1.57 19.71 -4.29
CA VAL A 109 0.82 18.68 -5.02
C VAL A 109 1.33 18.51 -6.45
N LYS A 110 1.58 19.62 -7.15
CA LYS A 110 2.13 19.62 -8.51
C LYS A 110 3.54 19.03 -8.55
N LEU A 111 4.40 19.36 -7.59
CA LEU A 111 5.74 18.79 -7.47
C LEU A 111 5.69 17.26 -7.29
N LEU A 112 4.88 16.77 -6.35
CA LEU A 112 4.73 15.32 -6.11
C LEU A 112 4.19 14.58 -7.34
N GLU A 113 3.25 15.20 -8.06
CA GLU A 113 2.74 14.68 -9.32
C GLU A 113 3.82 14.64 -10.41
N GLU A 114 4.59 15.72 -10.58
CA GLU A 114 5.68 15.82 -11.55
C GLU A 114 6.77 14.78 -11.27
N GLN A 115 7.16 14.59 -10.00
CA GLN A 115 8.12 13.57 -9.59
C GLN A 115 7.61 12.15 -9.81
N SER A 116 6.34 11.88 -9.48
CA SER A 116 5.73 10.56 -9.73
C SER A 116 5.71 10.23 -11.23
N ARG A 117 5.38 11.22 -12.08
CA ARG A 117 5.43 11.07 -13.55
C ARG A 117 6.85 10.92 -14.09
N LYS A 118 7.83 11.63 -13.53
CA LYS A 118 9.26 11.54 -13.89
C LYS A 118 9.79 10.14 -13.61
N MET A 119 9.60 9.65 -12.39
CA MET A 119 10.01 8.31 -11.96
C MET A 119 9.30 7.21 -12.75
N GLY A 120 8.00 7.37 -13.03
CA GLY A 120 7.26 6.45 -13.89
C GLY A 120 7.91 6.29 -15.28
N ARG A 121 8.29 7.40 -15.93
CA ARG A 121 9.01 7.37 -17.21
C ARG A 121 10.38 6.72 -17.10
N GLN A 122 11.12 6.99 -16.03
CA GLN A 122 12.44 6.38 -15.81
C GLN A 122 12.34 4.85 -15.65
N TYR A 123 11.34 4.34 -14.92
CA TYR A 123 11.16 2.90 -14.73
C TYR A 123 10.42 2.19 -15.87
N ASP A 124 9.84 2.92 -16.81
CA ASP A 124 9.38 2.39 -18.10
C ASP A 124 10.53 2.32 -19.14
N ASP A 125 11.65 3.02 -18.91
CA ASP A 125 12.82 2.98 -19.79
C ASP A 125 13.52 1.62 -19.70
N PRO A 126 13.89 0.98 -20.84
CA PRO A 126 14.62 -0.30 -20.84
C PRO A 126 15.93 -0.29 -20.05
N ALA A 127 16.61 0.86 -19.92
CA ALA A 127 17.83 0.97 -19.12
C ALA A 127 17.59 0.67 -17.63
N SER A 128 16.35 0.82 -17.14
CA SER A 128 16.01 0.55 -15.74
C SER A 128 16.09 -0.93 -15.34
N VAL A 129 16.32 -1.86 -16.28
CA VAL A 129 16.61 -3.27 -15.98
C VAL A 129 17.79 -3.40 -14.99
N ASP A 130 18.75 -2.48 -15.05
CA ASP A 130 19.91 -2.47 -14.16
C ASP A 130 19.53 -2.28 -12.68
N HIS A 131 18.30 -1.83 -12.38
CA HIS A 131 17.82 -1.63 -11.02
C HIS A 131 17.17 -2.90 -10.43
N ILE A 132 16.87 -3.93 -11.24
CA ILE A 132 16.15 -5.13 -10.82
C ILE A 132 16.96 -5.97 -9.83
N VAL A 133 18.18 -6.37 -10.19
CA VAL A 133 19.04 -7.20 -9.33
C VAL A 133 19.37 -6.50 -8.00
N PRO A 134 19.78 -5.22 -7.99
CA PRO A 134 20.00 -4.49 -6.74
C PRO A 134 18.75 -4.39 -5.87
N PHE A 135 17.57 -4.27 -6.47
CA PHE A 135 16.31 -4.26 -5.73
C PHE A 135 16.03 -5.62 -5.08
N ILE A 136 16.23 -6.72 -5.81
CA ILE A 136 16.10 -8.08 -5.29
C ILE A 136 17.07 -8.28 -4.12
N GLU A 137 18.33 -7.85 -4.24
CA GLU A 137 19.32 -7.94 -3.17
C GLU A 137 18.91 -7.10 -1.95
N SER A 138 18.46 -5.86 -2.17
CA SER A 138 18.11 -4.92 -1.09
C SER A 138 16.95 -5.41 -0.22
N PHE A 139 15.99 -6.11 -0.82
CA PHE A 139 14.81 -6.62 -0.14
C PHE A 139 14.83 -8.14 0.12
N ASN A 140 15.97 -8.80 -0.14
CA ASN A 140 16.16 -10.24 0.02
C ASN A 140 15.09 -11.08 -0.71
N LEU A 141 14.81 -10.74 -1.97
CA LEU A 141 13.74 -11.38 -2.77
C LEU A 141 14.20 -12.61 -3.55
N GLN A 142 15.45 -13.05 -3.39
CA GLN A 142 16.05 -14.12 -4.21
C GLN A 142 15.24 -15.42 -4.14
N GLU A 143 14.78 -15.80 -2.95
CA GLU A 143 13.99 -17.02 -2.75
C GLU A 143 12.59 -16.89 -3.35
N SER A 144 11.95 -15.72 -3.20
CA SER A 144 10.59 -15.48 -3.70
C SER A 144 10.52 -15.38 -5.23
N MET A 145 11.65 -15.14 -5.92
CA MET A 145 11.69 -15.17 -7.39
C MET A 145 11.25 -16.51 -7.98
N SER A 146 11.45 -17.62 -7.26
CA SER A 146 10.99 -18.95 -7.70
C SER A 146 9.46 -19.08 -7.75
N GLU A 147 8.73 -18.25 -7.00
CA GLU A 147 7.26 -18.19 -7.01
C GLU A 147 6.72 -17.41 -8.22
N MET A 148 7.57 -16.61 -8.89
CA MET A 148 7.17 -15.76 -10.01
C MET A 148 7.01 -16.57 -11.30
N LYS A 149 6.14 -16.11 -12.19
CA LYS A 149 5.93 -16.74 -13.50
C LYS A 149 7.18 -16.66 -14.37
N GLU A 150 7.92 -15.56 -14.28
CA GLU A 150 9.26 -15.42 -14.84
C GLU A 150 10.28 -15.25 -13.70
N PRO A 151 11.01 -16.31 -13.31
CA PRO A 151 11.96 -16.25 -12.20
C PRO A 151 13.27 -15.55 -12.59
N ASN A 152 13.61 -15.44 -13.87
CA ASN A 152 14.89 -14.84 -14.30
C ASN A 152 14.77 -13.31 -14.42
N PRO A 153 15.48 -12.53 -13.57
CA PRO A 153 15.39 -11.06 -13.59
C PRO A 153 15.86 -10.42 -14.90
N THR A 154 16.70 -11.11 -15.70
CA THR A 154 17.24 -10.58 -16.96
C THR A 154 16.24 -10.60 -18.12
N LYS A 155 15.07 -11.23 -17.94
CA LYS A 155 14.04 -11.33 -18.99
C LYS A 155 12.95 -10.26 -18.91
N TYR A 156 12.93 -9.46 -17.84
CA TYR A 156 12.04 -8.31 -17.74
C TYR A 156 12.52 -7.19 -18.66
N ARG A 157 11.58 -6.48 -19.28
CA ARG A 157 11.90 -5.45 -20.28
C ARG A 157 12.40 -4.14 -19.68
N ASN A 158 11.92 -3.84 -18.47
CA ASN A 158 12.25 -2.66 -17.68
C ASN A 158 11.86 -2.94 -16.21
N PHE A 159 12.17 -1.99 -15.33
CA PHE A 159 11.89 -2.15 -13.91
C PHE A 159 10.40 -2.23 -13.59
N ASN A 160 9.54 -1.46 -14.28
CA ASN A 160 8.09 -1.53 -14.05
C ASN A 160 7.49 -2.89 -14.47
N ASP A 161 8.02 -3.54 -15.50
CA ASP A 161 7.68 -4.90 -15.90
C ASP A 161 8.00 -5.91 -14.79
N PHE A 162 9.16 -5.74 -14.13
CA PHE A 162 9.55 -6.52 -12.96
C PHE A 162 8.71 -6.19 -11.70
N PHE A 163 8.44 -4.91 -11.45
CA PHE A 163 7.68 -4.51 -10.26
C PHE A 163 6.24 -5.05 -10.32
N SER A 164 5.66 -5.04 -11.52
CA SER A 164 4.35 -5.62 -11.83
C SER A 164 4.41 -7.08 -12.28
N ARG A 165 5.48 -7.82 -11.93
CA ARG A 165 5.68 -9.24 -12.27
C ARG A 165 4.46 -10.10 -11.96
N GLU A 166 4.26 -11.14 -12.76
CA GLU A 166 3.23 -12.16 -12.54
C GLU A 166 3.73 -13.23 -11.58
N ILE A 167 2.82 -13.76 -10.76
CA ILE A 167 3.08 -14.88 -9.87
C ILE A 167 2.50 -16.18 -10.46
N ARG A 168 3.09 -17.32 -10.15
CA ARG A 168 2.55 -18.63 -10.55
C ARG A 168 1.21 -18.89 -9.88
N GLU A 169 0.31 -19.57 -10.58
CA GLU A 169 -1.04 -19.88 -10.07
C GLU A 169 -1.02 -20.73 -8.79
N ASP A 170 -0.03 -21.61 -8.64
CA ASP A 170 0.12 -22.51 -7.48
C ASP A 170 0.79 -21.85 -6.27
N ALA A 171 1.42 -20.68 -6.45
CA ALA A 171 2.18 -20.01 -5.38
C ALA A 171 1.29 -19.28 -4.36
N ARG A 172 0.01 -19.02 -4.69
CA ARG A 172 -0.97 -18.36 -3.81
C ARG A 172 -2.26 -19.18 -3.73
N PRO A 173 -2.22 -20.35 -3.06
CA PRO A 173 -3.42 -21.17 -2.87
C PRO A 173 -4.47 -20.38 -2.08
N ILE A 174 -5.72 -20.51 -2.50
CA ILE A 174 -6.86 -19.86 -1.85
C ILE A 174 -7.28 -20.69 -0.63
N ASP A 175 -7.41 -20.05 0.53
CA ASP A 175 -7.90 -20.71 1.74
C ASP A 175 -9.38 -21.09 1.58
N GLU A 176 -9.72 -22.31 2.01
CA GLU A 176 -11.07 -22.86 1.92
C GLU A 176 -11.71 -22.65 0.52
N PRO A 177 -11.11 -23.16 -0.58
CA PRO A 177 -11.49 -22.78 -1.94
C PRO A 177 -12.92 -23.18 -2.33
N GLY A 178 -13.53 -24.14 -1.62
CA GLY A 178 -14.93 -24.54 -1.78
C GLY A 178 -15.93 -23.77 -0.92
N ASN A 179 -15.48 -22.76 -0.16
CA ASN A 179 -16.32 -21.97 0.73
C ASN A 179 -16.45 -20.52 0.21
N ASP A 180 -17.57 -20.21 -0.45
CA ASP A 180 -17.87 -18.88 -0.99
C ASP A 180 -18.22 -17.84 0.10
N LEU A 181 -18.42 -18.28 1.35
CA LEU A 181 -18.58 -17.38 2.49
C LEU A 181 -17.25 -16.75 2.90
N VAL A 182 -16.12 -17.37 2.58
CA VAL A 182 -14.80 -16.83 2.93
C VAL A 182 -14.43 -15.66 2.02
N VAL A 183 -13.84 -14.63 2.60
CA VAL A 183 -13.20 -13.54 1.87
C VAL A 183 -11.69 -13.62 2.04
N SER A 184 -10.94 -13.34 0.98
CA SER A 184 -9.48 -13.48 0.96
C SER A 184 -8.76 -12.13 1.00
N SER A 185 -7.50 -12.14 1.43
CA SER A 185 -6.60 -11.01 1.24
C SER A 185 -6.48 -10.70 -0.25
N PRO A 186 -6.61 -9.41 -0.64
CA PRO A 186 -6.51 -9.02 -2.04
C PRO A 186 -5.06 -8.94 -2.54
N ALA A 187 -4.07 -8.94 -1.65
CA ALA A 187 -2.68 -8.71 -1.99
C ALA A 187 -1.73 -9.48 -1.05
N ASP A 188 -0.46 -9.59 -1.48
CA ASP A 188 0.64 -9.78 -0.55
C ASP A 188 0.90 -8.41 0.08
N CYS A 189 0.68 -8.29 1.38
CA CYS A 189 0.58 -6.97 1.99
C CYS A 189 0.78 -6.98 3.50
N ARG A 190 0.90 -5.76 4.02
CA ARG A 190 0.72 -5.37 5.42
C ARG A 190 -0.74 -4.97 5.61
N LEU A 191 -1.51 -5.83 6.27
CA LEU A 191 -2.96 -5.73 6.38
C LEU A 191 -3.37 -5.21 7.75
N THR A 192 -4.34 -4.28 7.76
CA THR A 192 -5.16 -3.98 8.94
C THR A 192 -6.64 -4.25 8.64
N ALA A 193 -7.37 -4.67 9.66
CA ALA A 193 -8.74 -5.13 9.56
C ALA A 193 -9.58 -4.57 10.72
N PHE A 194 -10.64 -3.83 10.40
CA PHE A 194 -11.50 -3.20 11.39
C PHE A 194 -12.96 -3.63 11.18
N PRO A 195 -13.64 -4.15 12.21
CA PRO A 195 -15.05 -4.54 12.11
C PRO A 195 -15.98 -3.38 11.75
N THR A 196 -15.59 -2.14 12.04
CA THR A 196 -16.35 -0.94 11.68
C THR A 196 -15.42 0.17 11.19
N ILE A 197 -15.97 1.06 10.35
CA ILE A 197 -15.28 2.29 9.91
C ILE A 197 -14.87 3.18 11.10
N ASP A 198 -15.69 3.24 12.15
CA ASP A 198 -15.37 4.04 13.34
C ASP A 198 -14.17 3.48 14.10
N LEU A 199 -14.02 2.15 14.17
CA LEU A 199 -12.81 1.54 14.73
C LEU A 199 -11.58 1.87 13.86
N ALA A 200 -11.71 1.84 12.53
CA ALA A 200 -10.62 2.23 11.64
C ALA A 200 -10.17 3.69 11.90
N ARG A 201 -11.12 4.62 12.07
CA ARG A 201 -10.81 6.03 12.42
C ARG A 201 -10.24 6.18 13.83
N LYS A 202 -10.69 5.33 14.76
CA LYS A 202 -10.22 5.33 16.14
C LYS A 202 -8.79 4.80 16.28
N TYR A 203 -8.36 3.84 15.47
CA TYR A 203 -7.06 3.19 15.65
C TYR A 203 -6.04 3.49 14.55
N TRP A 204 -6.48 3.77 13.32
CA TRP A 204 -5.59 3.80 12.16
C TRP A 204 -5.72 5.07 11.32
N ILE A 205 -6.90 5.37 10.79
CA ILE A 205 -7.11 6.49 9.87
C ILE A 205 -7.26 7.79 10.67
N LYS A 206 -6.16 8.53 10.84
CA LYS A 206 -6.09 9.76 11.65
C LYS A 206 -6.12 11.04 10.84
N GLY A 207 -5.99 10.93 9.52
CA GLY A 207 -6.16 12.05 8.61
C GLY A 207 -7.52 12.73 8.78
N TYR A 208 -7.54 14.06 8.78
CA TYR A 208 -8.77 14.83 8.96
C TYR A 208 -9.69 14.62 7.76
N GLY A 209 -10.99 14.53 8.06
CA GLY A 209 -12.02 14.55 7.03
C GLY A 209 -12.20 13.27 6.22
N PHE A 210 -11.59 12.14 6.62
CA PHE A 210 -11.92 10.83 6.08
C PHE A 210 -13.42 10.52 6.24
N THR A 211 -14.09 10.18 5.14
CA THR A 211 -15.43 9.62 5.12
C THR A 211 -15.55 8.61 3.99
N VAL A 212 -16.43 7.61 4.13
CA VAL A 212 -16.70 6.64 3.06
C VAL A 212 -17.25 7.33 1.82
N SER A 213 -18.09 8.37 1.97
CA SER A 213 -18.59 9.17 0.84
C SER A 213 -17.46 9.82 0.03
N LYS A 214 -16.47 10.41 0.69
CA LYS A 214 -15.29 10.95 -0.01
C LYS A 214 -14.46 9.84 -0.64
N LEU A 215 -14.19 8.76 0.10
CA LEU A 215 -13.41 7.63 -0.40
C LEU A 215 -14.03 7.04 -1.68
N LEU A 216 -15.35 6.89 -1.73
CA LEU A 216 -16.07 6.35 -2.89
C LEU A 216 -16.45 7.41 -3.93
N ASN A 217 -16.23 8.70 -3.62
CA ASN A 217 -16.76 9.85 -4.37
C ASN A 217 -18.27 9.71 -4.70
N SER A 218 -19.04 9.18 -3.75
CA SER A 218 -20.46 8.86 -3.92
C SER A 218 -21.17 8.69 -2.59
N THR A 219 -22.01 9.65 -2.21
CA THR A 219 -22.84 9.57 -1.01
C THR A 219 -23.86 8.42 -1.05
N PRO A 220 -24.62 8.19 -2.14
CA PRO A 220 -25.59 7.09 -2.18
C PRO A 220 -24.94 5.70 -2.07
N LEU A 221 -23.72 5.55 -2.59
CA LEU A 221 -22.99 4.29 -2.47
C LEU A 221 -22.40 4.12 -1.07
N ALA A 222 -21.93 5.21 -0.46
CA ALA A 222 -21.38 5.16 0.89
C ALA A 222 -22.36 4.66 1.93
N SER A 223 -23.64 5.02 1.84
CA SER A 223 -24.66 4.50 2.76
C SER A 223 -24.85 2.99 2.70
N THR A 224 -24.39 2.32 1.61
CA THR A 224 -24.41 0.85 1.53
C THR A 224 -23.35 0.19 2.40
N PHE A 225 -22.36 0.96 2.88
CA PHE A 225 -21.25 0.52 3.72
C PHE A 225 -21.28 1.17 5.11
N ASP A 226 -22.39 1.83 5.49
CA ASP A 226 -22.57 2.34 6.84
C ASP A 226 -22.44 1.20 7.85
N ASN A 227 -21.70 1.43 8.94
CA ASN A 227 -21.32 0.42 9.94
C ASN A 227 -20.61 -0.84 9.38
N GLY A 228 -20.21 -0.80 8.11
CA GLY A 228 -19.50 -1.88 7.44
C GLY A 228 -18.08 -2.06 7.94
N SER A 229 -17.50 -3.21 7.61
CA SER A 229 -16.11 -3.52 7.94
C SER A 229 -15.17 -3.05 6.83
N ILE A 230 -13.93 -2.76 7.22
CA ILE A 230 -12.89 -2.25 6.32
C ILE A 230 -11.60 -3.03 6.51
N VAL A 231 -11.01 -3.39 5.38
CA VAL A 231 -9.69 -4.03 5.30
C VAL A 231 -8.80 -3.12 4.47
N ILE A 232 -7.62 -2.79 5.00
CA ILE A 232 -6.63 -1.93 4.36
C ILE A 232 -5.38 -2.78 4.13
N ALA A 233 -5.12 -3.13 2.88
CA ALA A 233 -4.00 -3.95 2.44
C ALA A 233 -2.93 -3.07 1.80
N ARG A 234 -1.92 -2.67 2.56
CA ARG A 234 -0.81 -1.84 2.06
C ARG A 234 0.29 -2.73 1.48
N LEU A 235 0.66 -2.47 0.23
CA LEU A 235 1.76 -3.13 -0.46
C LEU A 235 3.01 -2.27 -0.31
N ALA A 236 3.98 -2.75 0.46
CA ALA A 236 5.30 -2.13 0.54
C ALA A 236 6.15 -2.55 -0.66
N PRO A 237 7.20 -1.79 -1.04
CA PRO A 237 7.94 -2.01 -2.28
C PRO A 237 8.39 -3.46 -2.53
N GLN A 238 8.78 -4.19 -1.49
CA GLN A 238 9.23 -5.58 -1.59
C GLN A 238 8.14 -6.59 -1.96
N ASP A 239 6.88 -6.22 -1.84
CA ASP A 239 5.76 -7.14 -2.00
C ASP A 239 5.52 -7.47 -3.49
N TYR A 240 4.58 -8.38 -3.74
CA TYR A 240 4.04 -8.64 -5.06
C TYR A 240 2.95 -7.61 -5.36
N HIS A 241 3.22 -6.69 -6.31
CA HIS A 241 2.40 -5.50 -6.56
C HIS A 241 1.24 -5.71 -7.53
N ARG A 242 0.52 -6.82 -7.38
CA ARG A 242 -0.76 -7.04 -8.04
C ARG A 242 -1.85 -7.29 -7.00
N TRP A 243 -3.07 -6.91 -7.34
CA TRP A 243 -4.22 -7.16 -6.48
C TRP A 243 -5.21 -8.12 -7.12
N HIS A 244 -5.89 -8.84 -6.26
CA HIS A 244 -6.76 -9.94 -6.56
C HIS A 244 -8.13 -9.70 -5.94
N SER A 245 -9.16 -10.34 -6.50
CA SER A 245 -10.50 -10.23 -5.96
C SER A 245 -10.60 -10.92 -4.60
N PRO A 246 -11.06 -10.24 -3.53
CA PRO A 246 -11.27 -10.85 -2.22
C PRO A 246 -12.49 -11.79 -2.21
N VAL A 247 -13.39 -11.68 -3.19
CA VAL A 247 -14.65 -12.43 -3.28
C VAL A 247 -14.93 -12.89 -4.71
N SER A 248 -15.76 -13.92 -4.87
CA SER A 248 -16.40 -14.21 -6.16
C SER A 248 -17.62 -13.32 -6.34
N GLY A 249 -17.94 -12.90 -7.57
CA GLY A 249 -19.09 -12.02 -7.82
C GLY A 249 -19.10 -11.40 -9.21
N THR A 250 -20.01 -10.46 -9.43
CA THR A 250 -20.16 -9.72 -10.69
C THR A 250 -19.70 -8.27 -10.51
N ILE A 251 -18.85 -7.77 -11.40
CA ILE A 251 -18.43 -6.37 -11.41
C ILE A 251 -19.62 -5.50 -11.83
N GLU A 252 -20.13 -4.65 -10.95
CA GLU A 252 -21.24 -3.74 -11.24
C GLU A 252 -20.75 -2.38 -11.76
N SER A 253 -19.61 -1.89 -11.29
CA SER A 253 -19.04 -0.62 -11.74
C SER A 253 -17.54 -0.51 -11.44
N VAL A 254 -16.87 0.34 -12.21
CA VAL A 254 -15.49 0.78 -11.96
C VAL A 254 -15.44 2.29 -12.17
N THR A 255 -15.00 3.04 -11.16
CA THR A 255 -14.92 4.50 -11.20
C THR A 255 -13.50 4.96 -10.89
N GLU A 256 -12.86 5.62 -11.86
CA GLU A 256 -11.57 6.28 -11.67
C GLU A 256 -11.77 7.64 -11.01
N ILE A 257 -11.09 7.87 -9.89
CA ILE A 257 -11.13 9.12 -9.14
C ILE A 257 -9.74 9.76 -9.22
N PRO A 258 -9.60 10.95 -9.85
CA PRO A 258 -8.34 11.66 -9.88
C PRO A 258 -7.97 12.17 -8.48
N GLY A 259 -6.68 12.33 -8.21
CA GLY A 259 -6.18 12.80 -6.93
C GLY A 259 -4.66 12.96 -6.93
N ALA A 260 -4.13 13.24 -5.76
CA ALA A 260 -2.69 13.36 -5.51
C ALA A 260 -2.01 11.99 -5.41
N TYR A 261 -0.73 12.00 -5.06
CA TYR A 261 0.11 10.81 -4.85
C TYR A 261 0.87 10.96 -3.54
N TYR A 262 0.15 11.14 -2.43
CA TYR A 262 0.76 11.11 -1.11
C TYR A 262 1.17 9.70 -0.73
N THR A 263 2.14 9.56 0.17
CA THR A 263 2.55 8.24 0.68
C THR A 263 1.44 7.60 1.50
N VAL A 264 1.32 6.27 1.42
CA VAL A 264 0.39 5.45 2.21
C VAL A 264 1.09 4.73 3.36
N ASN A 265 2.28 5.18 3.74
CA ASN A 265 2.96 4.65 4.92
C ASN A 265 2.13 4.98 6.18
N PRO A 266 2.06 4.08 7.17
CA PRO A 266 1.36 4.30 8.43
C PRO A 266 1.73 5.61 9.12
N GLN A 267 2.97 6.11 9.00
CA GLN A 267 3.34 7.42 9.53
C GLN A 267 2.45 8.56 8.97
N ALA A 268 2.09 8.52 7.70
CA ALA A 268 1.19 9.51 7.09
C ALA A 268 -0.29 9.24 7.39
N ILE A 269 -0.67 7.96 7.56
CA ILE A 269 -2.07 7.57 7.83
C ILE A 269 -2.46 7.85 9.29
N ASN A 270 -1.52 7.62 10.22
CA ASN A 270 -1.74 7.66 11.66
C ASN A 270 -1.40 9.05 12.26
N GLU A 271 -0.86 9.98 11.49
CA GLU A 271 -0.57 11.33 11.98
C GLU A 271 -1.86 12.15 12.11
N SER A 272 -2.20 12.50 13.35
CA SER A 272 -3.41 13.26 13.64
C SER A 272 -3.29 14.71 13.15
N GLY A 273 -4.36 15.21 12.53
CA GLY A 273 -4.39 16.58 12.00
C GLY A 273 -3.84 16.71 10.58
N THR A 274 -3.25 15.67 9.99
CA THR A 274 -2.84 15.69 8.58
C THR A 274 -3.98 15.38 7.61
N LEU A 275 -3.80 15.62 6.31
CA LEU A 275 -4.81 15.25 5.31
C LEU A 275 -5.03 13.74 5.24
N ASP A 276 -6.24 13.32 4.90
CA ASP A 276 -6.52 11.90 4.66
C ASP A 276 -5.97 11.42 3.31
N VAL A 277 -4.87 10.67 3.34
CA VAL A 277 -4.17 10.23 2.12
C VAL A 277 -5.04 9.33 1.23
N PHE A 278 -5.99 8.58 1.80
CA PHE A 278 -6.84 7.67 1.01
C PHE A 278 -7.88 8.41 0.16
N CYS A 279 -8.50 9.46 0.70
CA CYS A 279 -9.48 10.28 -0.02
C CYS A 279 -8.84 11.29 -0.97
N GLU A 280 -7.61 11.73 -0.68
CA GLU A 280 -6.90 12.71 -1.50
C GLU A 280 -6.14 12.07 -2.67
N ASN A 281 -5.68 10.83 -2.52
CA ASN A 281 -4.93 10.16 -3.58
C ASN A 281 -5.80 9.72 -4.75
N ARG A 282 -5.17 9.64 -5.93
CA ARG A 282 -5.74 8.98 -7.10
C ARG A 282 -6.10 7.53 -6.73
N ARG A 283 -7.31 7.10 -7.10
CA ARG A 283 -7.79 5.76 -6.82
C ARG A 283 -8.82 5.28 -7.84
N SER A 284 -8.99 3.97 -7.91
CA SER A 284 -10.03 3.30 -8.68
C SER A 284 -10.96 2.55 -7.72
N VAL A 285 -12.27 2.78 -7.87
CA VAL A 285 -13.31 2.14 -7.03
C VAL A 285 -14.07 1.14 -7.88
N MET A 286 -13.88 -0.14 -7.62
CA MET A 286 -14.64 -1.24 -8.22
C MET A 286 -15.71 -1.73 -7.25
N ILE A 287 -16.96 -1.81 -7.72
CA ILE A 287 -18.06 -2.39 -6.94
C ILE A 287 -18.39 -3.77 -7.50
N VAL A 288 -18.39 -4.75 -6.61
CA VAL A 288 -18.68 -6.15 -6.94
C VAL A 288 -19.92 -6.57 -6.17
N LYS A 289 -20.94 -7.06 -6.90
CA LYS A 289 -22.04 -7.79 -6.28
C LYS A 289 -21.54 -9.20 -5.97
N ARG A 290 -21.49 -9.55 -4.69
CA ARG A 290 -20.92 -10.81 -4.22
C ARG A 290 -21.78 -12.00 -4.68
N ALA A 291 -21.12 -13.08 -5.10
CA ALA A 291 -21.80 -14.31 -5.48
C ALA A 291 -22.54 -14.91 -4.27
N GLY A 292 -23.75 -15.42 -4.48
CA GLY A 292 -24.55 -16.04 -3.42
C GLY A 292 -25.15 -15.09 -2.39
N SER A 293 -24.95 -13.77 -2.50
CA SER A 293 -25.58 -12.77 -1.64
C SER A 293 -26.10 -11.56 -2.42
N SER A 294 -26.88 -10.71 -1.76
CA SER A 294 -27.26 -9.38 -2.29
C SER A 294 -26.25 -8.29 -1.93
N SER A 295 -25.19 -8.65 -1.20
CA SER A 295 -24.21 -7.71 -0.67
C SER A 295 -23.27 -7.22 -1.75
N ARG A 296 -22.81 -5.98 -1.60
CA ARG A 296 -21.77 -5.37 -2.42
C ARG A 296 -20.46 -5.30 -1.64
N VAL A 297 -19.36 -5.48 -2.35
CA VAL A 297 -18.01 -5.24 -1.85
C VAL A 297 -17.42 -4.11 -2.68
N ALA A 298 -16.85 -3.10 -2.03
CA ALA A 298 -16.02 -2.11 -2.72
C ALA A 298 -14.57 -2.55 -2.65
N ILE A 299 -13.92 -2.68 -3.80
CA ILE A 299 -12.49 -2.95 -3.95
C ILE A 299 -11.86 -1.67 -4.48
N ILE A 300 -11.00 -1.04 -3.69
CA ILE A 300 -10.50 0.30 -3.94
C ILE A 300 -8.99 0.25 -4.09
N ALA A 301 -8.49 0.37 -5.32
CA ALA A 301 -7.06 0.47 -5.58
C ALA A 301 -6.63 1.93 -5.42
N VAL A 302 -5.75 2.21 -4.47
CA VAL A 302 -5.24 3.56 -4.17
C VAL A 302 -3.78 3.64 -4.60
N GLY A 303 -3.48 4.56 -5.51
CA GLY A 303 -2.10 4.89 -5.87
C GLY A 303 -1.46 5.76 -4.80
N ALA A 304 -0.16 5.65 -4.59
CA ALA A 304 0.58 6.50 -3.67
C ALA A 304 1.78 7.16 -4.36
N MET A 305 2.58 7.90 -3.60
CA MET A 305 3.80 8.53 -4.08
C MET A 305 4.66 7.55 -4.89
N LEU A 306 5.11 8.00 -6.07
CA LEU A 306 5.85 7.24 -7.07
C LEU A 306 4.98 6.26 -7.91
N VAL A 307 3.81 5.83 -7.43
CA VAL A 307 2.86 4.98 -8.19
C VAL A 307 1.85 5.81 -8.97
N GLY A 308 2.14 6.06 -10.24
CA GLY A 308 1.20 6.72 -11.15
C GLY A 308 0.10 5.82 -11.72
N SER A 309 0.30 4.50 -11.73
CA SER A 309 -0.46 3.59 -12.60
C SER A 309 -1.19 2.50 -11.83
N ILE A 310 -2.52 2.60 -11.85
CA ILE A 310 -3.45 1.52 -11.51
C ILE A 310 -3.87 0.90 -12.84
N LYS A 311 -3.47 -0.34 -13.12
CA LYS A 311 -3.75 -1.02 -14.39
C LYS A 311 -4.54 -2.30 -14.15
N TYR A 312 -5.78 -2.34 -14.60
CA TYR A 312 -6.56 -3.57 -14.63
C TYR A 312 -6.01 -4.53 -15.70
N ASN A 313 -6.11 -5.82 -15.43
CA ASN A 313 -5.81 -6.86 -16.42
C ASN A 313 -6.82 -6.81 -17.57
N SER A 314 -6.40 -7.32 -18.73
CA SER A 314 -7.32 -7.44 -19.88
C SER A 314 -8.52 -8.31 -19.53
N GLY A 315 -9.70 -7.85 -19.90
CA GLY A 315 -10.96 -8.56 -19.66
C GLY A 315 -11.59 -8.30 -18.29
N ILE A 316 -11.02 -7.47 -17.42
CA ILE A 316 -11.67 -7.06 -16.16
C ILE A 316 -12.65 -5.91 -16.44
N ASP A 317 -13.79 -6.24 -17.02
CA ASP A 317 -14.81 -5.28 -17.49
C ASP A 317 -16.10 -5.33 -16.66
N VAL A 318 -16.86 -4.23 -16.66
CA VAL A 318 -18.18 -4.16 -16.00
C VAL A 318 -19.12 -5.22 -16.60
N GLY A 319 -19.85 -5.93 -15.73
CA GLY A 319 -20.74 -7.03 -16.08
C GLY A 319 -20.08 -8.41 -16.04
N ARG A 320 -18.75 -8.49 -15.91
CA ARG A 320 -18.03 -9.77 -15.83
C ARG A 320 -18.15 -10.41 -14.46
N GLU A 321 -18.23 -11.75 -14.45
CA GLU A 321 -18.04 -12.56 -13.26
C GLU A 321 -16.54 -12.78 -12.97
N ILE A 322 -16.15 -12.52 -11.72
CA ILE A 322 -14.81 -12.73 -11.19
C ILE A 322 -14.84 -13.77 -10.08
N ARG A 323 -13.72 -14.47 -9.89
CA ARG A 323 -13.56 -15.46 -8.82
C ARG A 323 -12.71 -14.91 -7.68
N ARG A 324 -12.99 -15.35 -6.45
CA ARG A 324 -12.10 -15.10 -5.31
C ARG A 324 -10.68 -15.59 -5.64
N GLY A 325 -9.70 -14.73 -5.43
CA GLY A 325 -8.30 -15.00 -5.77
C GLY A 325 -7.91 -14.68 -7.21
N GLU A 326 -8.82 -14.24 -8.07
CA GLU A 326 -8.50 -13.85 -9.44
C GLU A 326 -7.73 -12.52 -9.49
N CYS A 327 -6.64 -12.45 -10.26
CA CYS A 327 -5.86 -11.23 -10.41
C CYS A 327 -6.62 -10.17 -11.20
N LEU A 328 -6.92 -9.04 -10.56
CA LEU A 328 -7.68 -7.94 -11.14
C LEU A 328 -6.78 -6.92 -11.83
N GLY A 329 -5.58 -6.69 -11.31
CA GLY A 329 -4.68 -5.70 -11.89
C GLY A 329 -3.35 -5.59 -11.16
N ALA A 330 -2.53 -4.65 -11.63
CA ALA A 330 -1.19 -4.40 -11.13
C ALA A 330 -0.93 -2.91 -10.88
N PHE A 331 -0.12 -2.64 -9.87
CA PHE A 331 0.51 -1.34 -9.64
C PHE A 331 1.90 -1.34 -10.29
N GLN A 332 2.29 -0.21 -10.89
CA GLN A 332 3.69 0.03 -11.27
C GLN A 332 4.46 0.66 -10.08
N TYR A 333 5.76 0.87 -10.23
CA TYR A 333 6.67 1.18 -9.11
C TYR A 333 6.19 2.26 -8.14
N GLY A 334 6.27 1.98 -6.83
CA GLY A 334 6.03 2.88 -5.70
C GLY A 334 5.12 2.28 -4.61
N GLY A 335 4.60 3.11 -3.69
CA GLY A 335 3.62 2.66 -2.67
C GLY A 335 2.20 2.45 -3.22
N SER A 336 1.51 1.41 -2.76
CA SER A 336 0.11 1.17 -3.15
C SER A 336 -0.69 0.56 -2.01
N THR A 337 -2.01 0.77 -2.05
CA THR A 337 -2.93 0.21 -1.06
C THR A 337 -4.19 -0.29 -1.75
N VAL A 338 -4.71 -1.42 -1.31
CA VAL A 338 -6.05 -1.90 -1.68
C VAL A 338 -6.94 -1.84 -0.45
N ILE A 339 -8.05 -1.11 -0.54
CA ILE A 339 -9.05 -1.03 0.54
C ILE A 339 -10.27 -1.84 0.11
N ASN A 340 -10.69 -2.78 0.95
CA ASN A 340 -11.94 -3.51 0.78
C ASN A 340 -12.96 -3.03 1.82
N LEU A 341 -14.14 -2.64 1.36
CA LEU A 341 -15.30 -2.37 2.22
C LEU A 341 -16.33 -3.47 2.07
N TYR A 342 -16.84 -3.95 3.20
CA TYR A 342 -17.93 -4.92 3.26
C TYR A 342 -19.13 -4.29 3.96
N GLN A 343 -20.35 -4.68 3.57
CA GLN A 343 -21.56 -4.20 4.22
C GLN A 343 -21.66 -4.71 5.66
N GLU A 344 -22.40 -3.99 6.50
CA GLU A 344 -22.68 -4.41 7.87
C GLU A 344 -23.21 -5.86 7.91
N GLY A 345 -22.59 -6.70 8.73
CA GLY A 345 -22.97 -8.10 8.90
C GLY A 345 -22.61 -9.06 7.75
N ASP A 346 -22.08 -8.58 6.61
CA ASP A 346 -21.75 -9.46 5.48
C ASP A 346 -20.49 -10.30 5.71
N VAL A 347 -19.55 -9.79 6.53
CA VAL A 347 -18.28 -10.46 6.84
C VAL A 347 -17.92 -10.24 8.31
N LYS A 348 -17.75 -11.34 9.05
CA LYS A 348 -17.03 -11.35 10.33
C LYS A 348 -15.54 -11.53 10.01
N LEU A 349 -14.75 -10.49 10.28
CA LEU A 349 -13.29 -10.53 10.12
C LEU A 349 -12.67 -11.47 11.15
N ASP A 350 -11.55 -12.11 10.79
CA ASP A 350 -10.85 -13.02 11.70
C ASP A 350 -10.29 -12.27 12.91
N GLU A 351 -10.44 -12.87 14.09
CA GLU A 351 -10.21 -12.20 15.38
C GLU A 351 -8.75 -11.82 15.61
N ASP A 352 -7.80 -12.58 15.05
CA ASP A 352 -6.37 -12.27 15.12
C ASP A 352 -6.02 -10.98 14.36
N LEU A 353 -6.55 -10.82 13.15
CA LEU A 353 -6.35 -9.60 12.34
C LEU A 353 -6.96 -8.37 13.02
N VAL A 354 -8.17 -8.52 13.58
CA VAL A 354 -8.84 -7.45 14.31
C VAL A 354 -8.02 -7.04 15.53
N ARG A 355 -7.63 -8.00 16.38
CA ARG A 355 -6.83 -7.75 17.59
C ARG A 355 -5.50 -7.08 17.28
N ASN A 356 -4.79 -7.54 16.25
CA ASN A 356 -3.53 -6.92 15.82
C ASN A 356 -3.74 -5.46 15.37
N SER A 357 -4.86 -5.19 14.69
CA SER A 357 -5.18 -3.85 14.16
C SER A 357 -5.67 -2.87 15.24
N THR A 358 -6.38 -3.35 16.27
CA THR A 358 -6.92 -2.50 17.34
C THR A 358 -6.01 -2.42 18.54
N ASP A 359 -5.74 -3.55 19.18
CA ASP A 359 -5.03 -3.60 20.46
C ASP A 359 -3.52 -3.49 20.22
N GLY A 360 -3.06 -4.10 19.13
CA GLY A 360 -1.67 -4.05 18.68
C GLY A 360 -1.32 -2.77 17.92
N VAL A 361 -2.31 -2.08 17.33
CA VAL A 361 -2.14 -0.97 16.35
C VAL A 361 -1.01 -1.29 15.37
N CYS A 362 -1.08 -2.48 14.78
CA CYS A 362 0.01 -3.07 14.02
C CYS A 362 -0.53 -3.76 12.77
N GLU A 363 0.17 -3.58 11.66
CA GLU A 363 -0.12 -4.33 10.45
C GLU A 363 0.25 -5.80 10.61
N THR A 364 -0.43 -6.65 9.85
CA THR A 364 -0.18 -8.09 9.80
C THR A 364 0.24 -8.49 8.38
N LEU A 365 1.36 -9.21 8.22
CA LEU A 365 1.75 -9.79 6.93
C LEU A 365 0.78 -10.89 6.54
N VAL A 366 0.20 -10.73 5.36
CA VAL A 366 -0.68 -11.72 4.74
C VAL A 366 -0.35 -11.84 3.26
N LYS A 367 -0.67 -12.99 2.68
CA LYS A 367 -0.52 -13.24 1.25
C LYS A 367 -1.87 -13.28 0.55
N VAL A 368 -1.88 -13.06 -0.76
CA VAL A 368 -3.05 -13.27 -1.61
C VAL A 368 -3.67 -14.64 -1.31
N GLY A 369 -5.00 -14.68 -1.22
CA GLY A 369 -5.74 -15.92 -1.06
C GLY A 369 -5.96 -16.35 0.39
N TRP A 370 -5.14 -15.87 1.33
CA TRP A 370 -5.34 -16.15 2.75
C TRP A 370 -6.68 -15.62 3.22
N ARG A 371 -7.39 -16.39 4.03
CA ARG A 371 -8.70 -16.00 4.59
C ARG A 371 -8.53 -14.74 5.45
N VAL A 372 -9.37 -13.73 5.27
CA VAL A 372 -9.41 -12.51 6.11
C VAL A 372 -10.65 -12.48 7.01
N GLY A 373 -11.68 -13.22 6.62
CA GLY A 373 -12.92 -13.36 7.36
C GLY A 373 -13.87 -14.26 6.60
N ALA A 374 -15.07 -14.43 7.16
CA ALA A 374 -16.14 -15.16 6.50
C ALA A 374 -17.49 -14.49 6.76
N GLY A 375 -18.41 -14.64 5.80
CA GLY A 375 -19.80 -14.28 6.00
C GLY A 375 -20.49 -15.18 7.01
N PRO A 376 -21.64 -14.75 7.55
CA PRO A 376 -22.43 -15.57 8.47
C PRO A 376 -22.79 -16.88 7.79
N SER A 377 -22.49 -18.01 8.44
CA SER A 377 -22.95 -19.32 7.99
C SER A 377 -24.48 -19.33 7.95
N ALA A 378 -25.06 -19.68 6.80
CA ALA A 378 -26.49 -19.92 6.69
C ALA A 378 -26.88 -21.07 7.64
N GLY A 379 -27.41 -20.72 8.82
CA GLY A 379 -27.95 -21.64 9.81
C GLY A 379 -27.00 -22.03 10.93
N ILE A 380 -26.93 -21.19 11.97
CA ILE A 380 -27.36 -21.60 13.32
C ILE A 380 -28.10 -20.38 13.90
N SER A 381 -29.42 -20.37 13.74
CA SER A 381 -30.28 -19.63 14.67
C SER A 381 -30.05 -20.22 16.06
N ALA A 382 -29.51 -19.42 16.98
CA ALA A 382 -29.67 -19.68 18.40
C ALA A 382 -31.07 -19.24 18.83
#